data_AF-A0A080M6N3-F1
#
_entry.id   AF-A0A080M6N3-F1
#
_cell.length_a   1.000
_cell.length_b   1.000
_cell.length_c   1.000
_cell.angle_alpha   90.00
_cell.angle_beta   90.00
_cell.angle_gamma   90.00
#
_symmetry.space_group_name_H-M   'P 1'
#
loop_
_entity.id
_entity.type
_entity.pdbx_description
1 polymer ?
#
loop_
_entity_poly.entity_id
_entity_poly.type
_entity_poly.pdbx_seq_one_letter_code
_entity_poly.pdbx_strand_id
1 'polypeptide(L)'
;MSRLKRVQTSAVLLAALSAANAAVPLKIVGFDDMSCRTWSASKDDAEQRALYVAWVRGVLTGHNYANQNQQVSAISSGTVEQYVNRYCTEKPLGQFSDAALRLTDQFSGRNTAITR
;
A
#
# COMPACT_ATOMS: atom_id res chain seq x y z
N MET A 1 36.74 -12.74 -34.94
CA MET A 1 35.61 -13.66 -34.59
C MET A 1 35.50 -14.04 -33.11
N SER A 2 36.58 -14.03 -32.31
CA SER A 2 36.53 -14.43 -30.88
C SER A 2 35.96 -13.35 -29.93
N ARG A 3 36.24 -12.06 -30.18
CA ARG A 3 35.74 -10.95 -29.34
C ARG A 3 34.24 -10.70 -29.50
N LEU A 4 33.69 -10.84 -30.71
CA LEU A 4 32.26 -10.66 -30.98
C LEU A 4 31.40 -11.71 -30.27
N LYS A 5 31.88 -12.97 -30.24
CA LYS A 5 31.23 -14.07 -29.52
C LYS A 5 31.22 -13.86 -28.01
N ARG A 6 32.29 -13.32 -27.42
CA ARG A 6 32.35 -12.95 -25.99
C ARG A 6 31.40 -11.81 -25.63
N VAL A 7 31.26 -10.80 -26.49
CA VAL A 7 30.33 -9.69 -26.26
C VAL A 7 28.88 -10.17 -26.34
N GLN A 8 28.56 -11.09 -27.27
CA GLN A 8 27.24 -11.69 -27.38
C GLN A 8 26.86 -12.56 -26.17
N THR A 9 27.76 -13.39 -25.67
CA THR A 9 27.47 -14.23 -24.50
C THR A 9 27.30 -13.42 -23.21
N SER A 10 28.07 -12.34 -23.03
CA SER A 10 27.91 -11.44 -21.88
C SER A 10 26.58 -10.67 -21.90
N ALA A 11 26.08 -10.28 -23.07
CA ALA A 11 24.80 -9.56 -23.19
C ALA A 11 23.59 -10.44 -22.87
N VAL A 12 23.62 -11.73 -23.25
CA VAL A 12 22.54 -12.69 -22.94
C VAL A 12 22.47 -13.00 -21.45
N LEU A 13 23.62 -13.11 -20.78
CA LEU A 13 23.67 -13.29 -19.32
C LEU A 13 23.09 -12.10 -18.56
N LEU A 14 23.41 -10.85 -18.95
CA LEU A 14 22.83 -9.66 -18.32
C LEU A 14 21.31 -9.55 -18.53
N ALA A 15 20.80 -9.93 -19.71
CA ALA A 15 19.36 -9.88 -19.99
C ALA A 15 18.56 -10.95 -19.21
N ALA A 16 19.16 -12.11 -18.94
CA ALA A 16 18.53 -13.17 -18.15
C ALA A 16 18.42 -12.83 -16.66
N LEU A 17 19.32 -12.00 -16.13
CA LEU A 17 19.30 -11.52 -14.75
C LEU A 17 18.20 -10.48 -14.47
N SER A 18 17.69 -9.81 -15.51
CA SER A 18 16.65 -8.77 -15.38
C SER A 18 15.23 -9.32 -15.18
N ALA A 19 15.01 -10.61 -15.43
CA ALA A 19 13.66 -11.19 -15.54
C ALA A 19 13.09 -11.77 -14.23
N ALA A 20 13.80 -11.67 -13.10
CA ALA A 20 13.54 -12.51 -11.92
C ALA A 20 12.89 -11.80 -10.70
N ASN A 21 12.29 -10.62 -10.87
CA ASN A 21 11.68 -9.88 -9.75
C ASN A 21 10.17 -9.65 -9.91
N ALA A 22 9.41 -10.69 -10.24
CA ALA A 22 7.96 -10.63 -10.08
C ALA A 22 7.63 -10.43 -8.59
N ALA A 23 7.02 -9.29 -8.25
CA ALA A 23 6.61 -9.01 -6.89
C ALA A 23 5.57 -10.05 -6.46
N VAL A 24 5.86 -10.80 -5.38
CA VAL A 24 4.89 -11.72 -4.80
C VAL A 24 3.69 -10.89 -4.32
N PRO A 25 2.46 -11.18 -4.77
CA PRO A 25 1.28 -10.45 -4.34
C PRO A 25 1.15 -10.51 -2.82
N LEU A 26 0.92 -9.35 -2.20
CA LEU A 26 0.69 -9.28 -0.76
C LEU A 26 -0.62 -10.00 -0.42
N LYS A 27 -0.56 -10.97 0.50
CA LYS A 27 -1.76 -11.60 1.06
C LYS A 27 -2.35 -10.67 2.11
N ILE A 28 -3.57 -10.18 1.85
CA ILE A 28 -4.27 -9.23 2.72
C ILE A 28 -5.32 -10.00 3.52
N VAL A 29 -5.29 -9.83 4.84
CA VAL A 29 -6.30 -10.39 5.75
C VAL A 29 -7.25 -9.26 6.14
N GLY A 30 -8.53 -9.40 5.82
CA GLY A 30 -9.53 -8.37 6.03
C GLY A 30 -10.96 -8.90 5.89
N PHE A 31 -11.88 -8.01 5.51
CA PHE A 31 -13.27 -8.33 5.21
C PHE A 31 -13.38 -9.27 3.99
N ASP A 32 -14.51 -9.98 3.89
CA ASP A 32 -14.81 -10.85 2.73
C ASP A 32 -14.82 -10.07 1.41
N ASP A 33 -15.29 -8.81 1.45
CA ASP A 33 -15.26 -7.88 0.32
C ASP A 33 -14.51 -6.59 0.70
N MET A 34 -13.28 -6.50 0.19
CA MET A 34 -12.36 -5.37 0.37
C MET A 34 -12.49 -4.30 -0.72
N SER A 35 -13.59 -4.26 -1.49
CA SER A 35 -13.74 -3.33 -2.60
C SER A 35 -14.06 -1.90 -2.15
N CYS A 36 -13.74 -0.93 -3.02
CA CYS A 36 -14.18 0.44 -2.86
C CYS A 36 -15.70 0.61 -2.93
N ARG A 37 -16.40 -0.37 -3.52
CA ARG A 37 -17.87 -0.40 -3.56
C ARG A 37 -18.45 -0.63 -2.16
N THR A 38 -17.97 -1.62 -1.42
CA THR A 38 -18.46 -1.91 -0.06
C THR A 38 -18.07 -0.83 0.94
N TRP A 39 -16.87 -0.26 0.80
CA TRP A 39 -16.53 0.97 1.51
C TRP A 39 -17.57 2.06 1.25
N SER A 40 -17.85 2.38 -0.02
CA SER A 40 -18.79 3.47 -0.36
C SER A 40 -20.21 3.20 0.14
N ALA A 41 -20.66 1.94 0.08
CA ALA A 41 -21.96 1.52 0.58
C ALA A 41 -22.09 1.64 2.11
N SER A 42 -21.00 1.45 2.86
CA SER A 42 -21.01 1.55 4.34
C SER A 42 -21.27 2.95 4.90
N LYS A 43 -21.44 3.99 4.06
CA LYS A 43 -21.59 5.39 4.51
C LYS A 43 -22.81 5.61 5.42
N ASP A 44 -23.86 4.80 5.25
CA ASP A 44 -25.12 4.92 5.98
C ASP A 44 -25.17 3.94 7.17
N ASP A 45 -24.11 3.14 7.38
CA ASP A 45 -23.93 2.22 8.51
C ASP A 45 -22.68 2.64 9.31
N ALA A 46 -22.91 3.39 10.38
CA ALA A 46 -21.83 3.94 11.22
C ALA A 46 -20.99 2.85 11.89
N GLU A 47 -21.57 1.71 12.24
CA GLU A 47 -20.85 0.61 12.88
C GLU A 47 -19.95 -0.09 11.87
N GLN A 48 -20.48 -0.43 10.69
CA GLN A 48 -19.69 -1.02 9.61
C GLN A 48 -18.58 -0.07 9.17
N ARG A 49 -18.86 1.23 9.05
CA ARG A 49 -17.84 2.25 8.74
C ARG A 49 -16.73 2.28 9.79
N ALA A 50 -17.07 2.23 11.07
CA ALA A 50 -16.10 2.21 12.16
C ALA A 50 -15.19 0.97 12.09
N LEU A 51 -15.72 -0.20 11.71
CA LEU A 51 -14.93 -1.41 11.50
C LEU A 51 -13.91 -1.26 10.37
N TYR A 52 -14.31 -0.70 9.22
CA TYR A 52 -13.38 -0.42 8.13
C TYR A 52 -12.25 0.51 8.58
N VAL A 53 -12.59 1.59 9.30
CA VAL A 53 -11.59 2.53 9.82
C VAL A 53 -10.66 1.87 10.83
N ALA A 54 -11.19 1.05 11.74
CA ALA A 54 -10.39 0.30 12.70
C ALA A 54 -9.41 -0.65 12.01
N TRP A 55 -9.85 -1.33 10.94
CA TRP A 55 -8.98 -2.19 10.13
C TRP A 55 -7.83 -1.41 9.50
N VAL A 56 -8.09 -0.23 8.91
CA VAL A 56 -7.02 0.62 8.36
C VAL A 56 -6.03 1.02 9.43
N ARG A 57 -6.50 1.43 10.61
CA ARG A 57 -5.61 1.76 11.74
C ARG A 57 -4.77 0.55 12.17
N GLY A 58 -5.32 -0.66 12.11
CA GLY A 58 -4.58 -1.91 12.28
C GLY A 58 -3.45 -2.08 11.26
N VAL A 59 -3.71 -1.81 9.98
CA VAL A 59 -2.69 -1.80 8.92
C VAL A 59 -1.56 -0.80 9.23
N LEU A 60 -1.90 0.42 9.66
CA LEU A 60 -0.90 1.42 10.04
C LEU A 60 -0.03 0.97 11.22
N THR A 61 -0.64 0.33 12.23
CA THR A 61 0.10 -0.27 13.35
C THR A 61 1.05 -1.36 12.86
N GLY A 62 0.59 -2.24 11.97
CA GLY A 62 1.44 -3.27 11.35
C GLY A 62 2.61 -2.68 10.57
N HIS A 63 2.37 -1.60 9.80
CA HIS A 63 3.43 -0.85 9.11
C HIS A 63 4.44 -0.28 10.09
N ASN A 64 4.01 0.35 11.18
CA ASN A 64 4.90 0.90 12.19
C ASN A 64 5.74 -0.18 12.89
N TYR A 65 5.14 -1.35 13.15
CA TYR A 65 5.83 -2.50 13.73
C TYR A 65 6.94 -3.02 12.80
N ALA A 66 6.64 -3.14 11.50
CA ALA A 66 7.60 -3.61 10.50
C ALA A 66 8.66 -2.55 10.11
N ASN A 67 8.31 -1.26 10.15
CA ASN A 67 9.12 -0.15 9.63
C ASN A 67 9.37 0.92 10.70
N GLN A 68 10.13 0.57 11.74
CA GLN A 68 10.34 1.43 12.91
C GLN A 68 10.97 2.80 12.59
N ASN A 69 11.79 2.91 11.55
CA ASN A 69 12.40 4.17 11.11
C ASN A 69 11.48 5.03 10.23
N GLN A 70 10.33 4.50 9.81
CA GLN A 70 9.38 5.19 8.95
C GLN A 70 7.95 5.06 9.47
N GLN A 71 7.77 5.33 10.76
CA GLN A 71 6.46 5.25 11.37
C GLN A 71 5.52 6.35 10.86
N VAL A 72 4.25 6.01 10.75
CA VAL A 72 3.12 6.92 10.60
C VAL A 72 2.77 7.47 11.99
N SER A 73 2.59 8.79 12.11
CA SER A 73 2.14 9.45 13.34
C SER A 73 0.68 9.12 13.67
N ALA A 74 0.26 9.51 14.87
CA ALA A 74 -1.15 9.48 15.22
C ALA A 74 -1.96 10.35 14.24
N ILE A 75 -2.82 9.70 13.46
CA ILE A 75 -3.80 10.35 12.58
C ILE A 75 -5.22 10.13 13.11
N SER A 76 -6.11 11.10 12.85
CA SER A 76 -7.51 11.01 13.25
C SER A 76 -8.28 9.99 12.40
N SER A 77 -9.37 9.43 12.95
CA SER A 77 -10.29 8.60 12.16
C SER A 77 -10.85 9.34 10.95
N GLY A 78 -11.20 10.63 11.10
CA GLY A 78 -11.67 11.45 10.00
C GLY A 78 -10.64 11.62 8.87
N THR A 79 -9.34 11.69 9.20
CA THR A 79 -8.27 11.73 8.20
C THR A 79 -8.18 10.41 7.42
N VAL A 80 -8.30 9.28 8.11
CA VAL A 80 -8.35 7.96 7.48
C VAL A 80 -9.55 7.88 6.53
N GLU A 81 -10.74 8.22 7.02
CA GLU A 81 -11.97 8.18 6.24
C GLU A 81 -11.90 9.07 5.00
N GLN A 82 -11.46 10.32 5.16
CA GLN A 82 -11.34 11.25 4.05
C GLN A 82 -10.38 10.73 2.98
N TYR A 83 -9.22 10.20 3.40
CA TYR A 83 -8.23 9.67 2.48
C TYR A 83 -8.79 8.51 1.66
N VAL A 84 -9.38 7.54 2.35
CA VAL A 84 -9.96 6.36 1.71
C VAL A 84 -11.13 6.76 0.81
N ASN A 85 -11.99 7.67 1.26
CA ASN A 85 -13.12 8.14 0.48
C ASN A 85 -12.67 8.77 -0.85
N ARG A 86 -11.63 9.61 -0.81
CA ARG A 86 -11.01 10.15 -2.02
C ARG A 86 -10.48 9.06 -2.92
N TYR A 87 -9.69 8.12 -2.38
CA TYR A 87 -9.13 7.00 -3.14
C TYR A 87 -10.23 6.20 -3.86
N CYS A 88 -11.29 5.84 -3.13
CA CYS A 88 -12.38 5.04 -3.67
C CYS A 88 -13.30 5.80 -4.63
N THR A 89 -13.39 7.12 -4.50
CA THR A 89 -14.07 7.97 -5.50
C THR A 89 -13.29 7.99 -6.81
N GLU A 90 -11.96 8.10 -6.75
CA GLU A 90 -11.09 8.08 -7.93
C GLU A 90 -11.00 6.68 -8.57
N LYS A 91 -11.14 5.62 -7.77
CA LYS A 91 -11.00 4.22 -8.18
C LYS A 91 -12.18 3.37 -7.70
N PRO A 92 -13.38 3.56 -8.28
CA PRO A 92 -14.60 2.87 -7.80
C PRO A 92 -14.56 1.35 -7.95
N LEU A 93 -13.78 0.83 -8.91
CA LEU A 93 -13.56 -0.61 -9.12
C LEU A 93 -12.31 -1.14 -8.38
N GLY A 94 -11.63 -0.28 -7.62
CA GLY A 94 -10.43 -0.64 -6.87
C GLY A 94 -10.72 -1.35 -5.55
N GLN A 95 -9.66 -1.70 -4.85
CA GLN A 95 -9.72 -2.24 -3.50
C GLN A 95 -9.55 -1.12 -2.46
N PHE A 96 -10.38 -1.11 -1.44
CA PHE A 96 -10.23 -0.30 -0.24
C PHE A 96 -8.94 -0.64 0.51
N SER A 97 -8.50 -1.91 0.49
CA SER A 97 -7.23 -2.32 1.10
C SER A 97 -6.03 -1.59 0.48
N ASP A 98 -6.04 -1.35 -0.83
CA ASP A 98 -5.00 -0.56 -1.49
C ASP A 98 -4.98 0.87 -0.96
N ALA A 99 -6.13 1.47 -0.64
CA ALA A 99 -6.17 2.79 -0.02
C ALA A 99 -5.43 2.79 1.33
N ALA A 100 -5.62 1.75 2.16
CA ALA A 100 -4.92 1.61 3.44
C ALA A 100 -3.40 1.51 3.26
N LEU A 101 -2.95 0.70 2.28
CA LEU A 101 -1.52 0.53 1.98
C LEU A 101 -0.91 1.81 1.36
N ARG A 102 -1.65 2.55 0.52
CA ARG A 102 -1.18 3.83 -0.01
C ARG A 102 -1.18 4.93 1.06
N LEU A 103 -2.01 4.80 2.09
CA LEU A 103 -1.97 5.69 3.23
C LEU A 103 -0.64 5.54 3.99
N THR A 104 -0.14 4.31 4.19
CA THR A 104 1.19 4.11 4.79
C THR A 104 2.25 4.79 3.93
N ASP A 105 2.29 4.54 2.62
CA ASP A 105 3.23 5.21 1.69
C ASP A 105 3.22 6.74 1.84
N GLN A 106 2.04 7.35 1.95
CA GLN A 106 1.92 8.79 2.02
C GLN A 106 2.40 9.37 3.36
N PHE A 107 2.09 8.71 4.49
CA PHE A 107 2.33 9.25 5.82
C PHE A 107 3.58 8.67 6.51
N SER A 108 4.21 7.65 5.93
CA SER A 108 5.43 7.01 6.40
C SER A 108 6.57 8.02 6.55
N GLY A 109 7.31 7.95 7.67
CA GLY A 109 8.52 8.75 7.88
C GLY A 109 8.31 10.25 8.09
N ARG A 110 7.06 10.75 8.07
CA ARG A 110 6.73 12.16 8.33
C ARG A 110 6.92 12.62 9.78
N ASN A 111 7.44 11.74 10.63
CA ASN A 111 7.69 11.99 12.05
C ASN A 111 9.16 12.32 12.34
N THR A 112 10.03 12.34 11.33
CA THR A 112 11.40 12.79 11.52
C THR A 112 11.40 14.25 11.98
N ALA A 113 12.18 14.54 13.01
CA ALA A 113 12.37 15.92 13.46
C ALA A 113 12.86 16.75 12.27
N ILE A 114 12.23 17.90 12.01
CA ILE A 114 12.72 18.86 11.03
C ILE A 114 14.03 19.43 11.57
N THR A 115 15.16 18.82 11.21
CA THR A 115 16.48 19.40 11.45
C THR A 115 16.63 20.60 10.52
N ARG A 116 16.70 21.80 11.12
CA ARG A 116 17.04 23.05 10.42
C ARG A 116 18.54 23.12 10.13
#